data_AF-S4PAH0-F1
#
_entry.id   AF-S4PAH0-F1
#
_cell.length_a   1.000
_cell.length_b   1.000
_cell.length_c   1.000
_cell.angle_alpha   90.00
_cell.angle_beta   90.00
_cell.angle_gamma   90.00
#
_symmetry.space_group_name_H-M   'P 1'
#
loop_
_entity.id
_entity.type
_entity.pdbx_description
1 polymer ?
#
loop_
_entity_poly.entity_id
_entity_poly.type
_entity_poly.pdbx_seq_one_letter_code
_entity_poly.pdbx_strand_id
1 'polypeptide(L)'
;MESNYMEWMEKTLESERAEWGGERSPEVEPHTNAFHTHAPVIIFQMIDQNLQVTETISKEITFKALLLSIDQVTRFGNMYREGVIQFKNAHFSDRSRVAYFTHHMITIVNNCEQMVRLAQQTQTRRWPAATPAKHHPPAERSFDRLLQTFQTLRDEAARFLLDEAFLDLEEHFDDLFTTKWMTSTIPVDTICVTLEDYFQDYN
;
A
#
# COMPACT_ATOMS: atom_id res chain seq x y z
N MET A 1 -13.05 20.71 9.46
CA MET A 1 -12.93 19.65 8.45
C MET A 1 -11.50 19.13 8.38
N GLU A 2 -10.49 19.98 8.14
CA GLU A 2 -9.08 19.54 8.07
C GLU A 2 -8.56 18.85 9.35
N SER A 3 -8.81 19.42 10.53
CA SER A 3 -8.42 18.78 11.81
C SER A 3 -9.06 17.41 12.03
N ASN A 4 -10.29 17.21 11.53
CA ASN A 4 -11.01 15.94 11.65
C ASN A 4 -10.39 14.87 10.72
N TYR A 5 -9.92 15.29 9.54
CA TYR A 5 -9.19 14.39 8.64
C TYR A 5 -7.85 13.96 9.24
N MET A 6 -7.08 14.90 9.81
CA MET A 6 -5.76 14.56 10.38
C MET A 6 -5.88 13.55 11.52
N GLU A 7 -6.73 13.80 12.51
CA GLU A 7 -6.92 12.88 13.65
C GLU A 7 -7.37 11.49 13.18
N TRP A 8 -8.23 11.45 12.17
CA TRP A 8 -8.76 10.19 11.68
C TRP A 8 -7.74 9.39 10.84
N MET A 9 -6.94 10.08 10.02
CA MET A 9 -5.84 9.47 9.27
C MET A 9 -4.75 8.93 10.21
N GLU A 10 -4.47 9.65 11.31
CA GLU A 10 -3.56 9.18 12.36
C GLU A 10 -4.08 7.91 13.03
N LYS A 11 -5.34 7.88 13.46
CA LYS A 11 -5.95 6.68 14.06
C LYS A 11 -5.97 5.48 13.12
N THR A 12 -6.24 5.73 11.83
CA THR A 12 -6.21 4.68 10.80
C THR A 12 -4.79 4.11 10.67
N LEU A 13 -3.78 4.98 10.66
CA LEU A 13 -2.38 4.57 10.60
C LEU A 13 -1.92 3.81 11.86
N GLU A 14 -2.38 4.23 13.04
CA GLU A 14 -2.10 3.51 14.30
C GLU A 14 -2.68 2.10 14.29
N SER A 15 -3.89 1.93 13.76
CA SER A 15 -4.52 0.61 13.59
C SER A 15 -3.69 -0.28 12.66
N GLU A 16 -3.29 0.24 11.50
CA GLU A 16 -2.43 -0.51 10.55
C GLU A 16 -1.11 -0.94 11.19
N ARG A 17 -0.46 -0.04 11.94
CA ARG A 17 0.80 -0.34 12.63
C ARG A 17 0.64 -1.39 13.72
N ALA A 18 -0.48 -1.38 14.43
CA ALA A 18 -0.77 -2.39 15.44
C ALA A 18 -0.98 -3.77 14.81
N GLU A 19 -1.61 -3.85 13.64
CA GLU A 19 -1.78 -5.10 12.90
C GLU A 19 -0.45 -5.68 12.43
N TRP A 20 0.46 -4.84 11.90
CA TRP A 20 1.79 -5.31 11.45
C TRP A 20 2.65 -5.89 12.58
N GLY A 21 2.44 -5.43 13.82
CA GLY A 21 3.10 -5.95 15.01
C GLY A 21 2.37 -7.14 15.66
N GLY A 22 1.26 -7.58 15.09
CA GLY A 22 0.44 -8.66 15.63
C GLY A 22 1.03 -10.04 15.38
N GLU A 23 0.65 -11.01 16.22
CA GLU A 23 1.00 -12.43 16.06
C GLU A 23 0.01 -13.18 15.16
N ARG A 24 -0.81 -12.49 14.37
CA ARG A 24 -1.84 -13.11 13.51
C ARG A 24 -1.61 -12.73 12.07
N SER A 25 -1.84 -13.68 11.17
CA SER A 25 -1.88 -13.41 9.74
C SER A 25 -2.98 -12.37 9.43
N PRO A 26 -2.73 -11.42 8.51
CA PRO A 26 -3.74 -10.46 8.08
C PRO A 26 -4.97 -11.16 7.48
N GLU A 27 -6.12 -10.49 7.57
CA GLU A 27 -7.38 -11.01 7.07
C GLU A 27 -7.39 -11.08 5.53
N VAL A 28 -8.05 -12.11 4.99
CA VAL A 28 -8.26 -12.28 3.55
C VAL A 28 -9.69 -11.90 3.17
N GLU A 29 -9.86 -11.22 2.05
CA GLU A 29 -11.19 -10.94 1.50
C GLU A 29 -11.85 -12.25 1.04
N PRO A 30 -13.05 -12.63 1.54
CA PRO A 30 -13.65 -13.94 1.31
C PRO A 30 -13.90 -14.33 -0.16
N HIS A 31 -13.96 -13.36 -1.07
CA HIS A 31 -14.31 -13.60 -2.47
C HIS A 31 -13.10 -13.70 -3.39
N THR A 32 -12.03 -12.99 -3.07
CA THR A 32 -10.81 -12.93 -3.89
C THR A 32 -9.66 -13.70 -3.25
N ASN A 33 -9.78 -14.03 -1.96
CA ASN A 33 -8.72 -14.54 -1.10
C ASN A 33 -7.51 -13.60 -0.99
N ALA A 34 -7.65 -12.34 -1.43
CA ALA A 34 -6.58 -11.36 -1.38
C ALA A 34 -6.50 -10.74 0.02
N PHE A 35 -5.28 -10.51 0.51
CA PHE A 35 -5.06 -9.78 1.75
C PHE A 35 -5.39 -8.30 1.57
N HIS A 36 -6.32 -7.80 2.38
CA HIS A 36 -6.71 -6.39 2.39
C HIS A 36 -7.02 -5.98 3.82
N THR A 37 -6.65 -4.75 4.18
CA THR A 37 -7.25 -4.12 5.36
C THR A 37 -8.45 -3.27 4.96
N HIS A 38 -9.22 -2.85 5.94
CA HIS A 38 -10.35 -1.95 5.71
C HIS A 38 -9.93 -0.49 5.49
N ALA A 39 -8.66 -0.13 5.73
CA ALA A 39 -8.21 1.26 5.70
C ALA A 39 -8.56 1.99 4.38
N PRO A 40 -8.28 1.43 3.18
CA PRO A 40 -8.63 2.11 1.93
C PRO A 40 -10.13 2.42 1.81
N VAL A 41 -10.97 1.45 2.16
CA VAL A 41 -12.44 1.59 2.06
C VAL A 41 -12.94 2.63 3.05
N ILE A 42 -12.50 2.59 4.31
CA ILE A 42 -12.97 3.53 5.33
C ILE A 42 -12.52 4.96 4.98
N ILE A 43 -11.30 5.15 4.45
CA ILE A 43 -10.79 6.46 4.01
C ILE A 43 -11.74 7.08 2.98
N PHE A 44 -12.07 6.33 1.94
CA PHE A 44 -12.92 6.85 0.86
C PHE A 44 -14.40 6.94 1.26
N GLN A 45 -14.91 6.09 2.15
CA GLN A 45 -16.25 6.24 2.72
C GLN A 45 -16.37 7.54 3.52
N MET A 46 -15.36 7.88 4.33
CA MET A 46 -15.36 9.14 5.09
C MET A 46 -15.29 10.37 4.18
N ILE A 47 -14.48 10.31 3.11
CA ILE A 47 -14.46 11.36 2.10
C ILE A 47 -15.84 11.51 1.48
N ASP A 48 -16.47 10.40 1.07
CA ASP A 48 -17.78 10.43 0.42
C ASP A 48 -18.86 11.05 1.31
N GLN A 49 -18.88 10.70 2.60
CA GLN A 49 -19.77 11.31 3.60
C GLN A 49 -19.55 12.82 3.72
N ASN A 50 -18.29 13.27 3.81
CA ASN A 50 -17.97 14.70 3.88
C ASN A 50 -18.39 15.44 2.59
N LEU A 51 -18.17 14.83 1.42
CA LEU A 51 -18.58 15.41 0.14
C LEU A 51 -20.10 15.52 0.05
N GLN A 52 -20.84 14.50 0.48
CA GLN A 52 -22.31 14.51 0.48
C GLN A 52 -22.87 15.65 1.33
N VAL A 53 -22.26 15.95 2.48
CA VAL A 53 -22.65 17.12 3.29
C VAL A 53 -22.41 18.42 2.53
N THR A 54 -21.26 18.58 1.86
CA THR A 54 -20.95 19.81 1.12
C THR A 54 -21.83 20.04 -0.10
N GLU A 55 -22.34 18.96 -0.72
CA GLU A 55 -23.27 19.05 -1.86
C GLU A 55 -24.58 19.71 -1.51
N THR A 56 -25.01 19.63 -0.24
CA THR A 56 -26.20 20.35 0.25
C THR A 56 -26.03 21.87 0.25
N ILE A 57 -24.79 22.36 0.15
CA ILE A 57 -24.46 23.78 0.20
C ILE A 57 -24.21 24.34 -1.21
N SER A 58 -23.17 23.85 -1.92
CA SER A 58 -22.91 24.24 -3.30
C SER A 58 -21.89 23.33 -4.00
N LYS A 59 -21.98 23.22 -5.33
CA LYS A 59 -21.01 22.46 -6.14
C LYS A 59 -19.58 23.00 -6.05
N GLU A 60 -19.42 24.31 -5.82
CA GLU A 60 -18.09 24.91 -5.66
C GLU A 60 -17.44 24.50 -4.34
N ILE A 61 -18.22 24.47 -3.25
CA ILE A 61 -17.74 24.02 -1.94
C ILE A 61 -17.41 22.54 -1.99
N THR A 62 -18.23 21.71 -2.65
CA THR A 62 -17.93 20.29 -2.86
C THR A 62 -16.62 20.08 -3.58
N PHE A 63 -16.35 20.83 -4.65
CA PHE A 63 -15.09 20.71 -5.37
C PHE A 63 -13.89 21.12 -4.51
N LYS A 64 -13.99 22.22 -3.76
CA LYS A 64 -12.92 22.62 -2.81
C LYS A 64 -12.69 21.57 -1.73
N ALA A 65 -13.75 20.95 -1.21
CA ALA A 65 -13.66 19.88 -0.23
C ALA A 65 -13.02 18.60 -0.82
N LEU A 66 -13.29 18.28 -2.08
CA LEU A 66 -12.63 17.19 -2.80
C LEU A 66 -11.12 17.44 -2.91
N LEU A 67 -10.70 18.65 -3.30
CA LEU A 67 -9.27 19.00 -3.39
C LEU A 67 -8.58 18.91 -2.03
N LEU A 68 -9.22 19.42 -0.97
CA LEU A 68 -8.71 19.27 0.40
C LEU A 68 -8.57 17.80 0.78
N SER A 69 -9.56 16.97 0.44
CA SER A 69 -9.54 15.54 0.73
C SER A 69 -8.38 14.83 0.01
N ILE A 70 -8.13 15.16 -1.26
CA ILE A 70 -6.97 14.64 -2.04
C ILE A 70 -5.65 14.97 -1.32
N ASP A 71 -5.49 16.20 -0.85
CA ASP A 71 -4.29 16.60 -0.13
C ASP A 71 -4.15 15.85 1.21
N GLN A 72 -5.24 15.62 1.94
CA GLN A 72 -5.20 14.84 3.18
C GLN A 72 -4.86 13.36 2.94
N VAL A 73 -5.42 12.73 1.91
CA VAL A 73 -5.08 11.33 1.58
C VAL A 73 -3.63 11.22 1.12
N THR A 74 -3.12 12.23 0.40
CA THR A 74 -1.69 12.28 0.02
C THR A 74 -0.80 12.36 1.27
N ARG A 75 -1.17 13.20 2.26
CA ARG A 75 -0.46 13.27 3.54
C ARG A 75 -0.46 11.93 4.27
N PHE A 76 -1.62 11.27 4.36
CA PHE A 76 -1.73 9.93 4.91
C PHE A 76 -0.82 8.94 4.18
N GLY A 77 -0.81 8.92 2.85
CA GLY A 77 0.05 8.04 2.07
C GLY A 77 1.54 8.20 2.38
N ASN A 78 2.00 9.43 2.62
CA ASN A 78 3.39 9.68 3.04
C ASN A 78 3.67 9.16 4.46
N MET A 79 2.77 9.38 5.42
CA MET A 79 2.91 8.86 6.79
C MET A 79 2.83 7.32 6.83
N TYR A 80 1.97 6.75 5.98
CA TYR A 80 1.83 5.31 5.78
C TYR A 80 3.14 4.73 5.25
N ARG A 81 3.73 5.33 4.20
CA ARG A 81 5.06 4.97 3.68
C ARG A 81 6.15 5.00 4.75
N GLU A 82 6.20 6.05 5.57
CA GLU A 82 7.16 6.11 6.69
C GLU A 82 6.97 4.96 7.67
N GLY A 83 5.71 4.62 7.99
CA GLY A 83 5.37 3.47 8.82
C GLY A 83 5.84 2.14 8.22
N VAL A 84 5.58 1.92 6.93
CA VAL A 84 6.01 0.71 6.20
C VAL A 84 7.53 0.57 6.18
N ILE A 85 8.26 1.67 5.98
CA ILE A 85 9.73 1.67 6.02
C ILE A 85 10.24 1.30 7.42
N GLN A 86 9.62 1.83 8.47
CA GLN A 86 9.97 1.48 9.86
C GLN A 86 9.71 0.00 10.14
N PHE A 87 8.54 -0.50 9.71
CA PHE A 87 8.18 -1.91 9.82
C PHE A 87 9.20 -2.81 9.12
N LYS A 88 9.53 -2.50 7.86
CA LYS A 88 10.56 -3.19 7.07
C LYS A 88 11.91 -3.18 7.78
N ASN A 89 12.38 -2.02 8.23
CA ASN A 89 13.69 -1.92 8.89
C ASN A 89 13.73 -2.70 10.20
N ALA A 90 12.63 -2.74 10.96
CA ALA A 90 12.52 -3.54 12.17
C ALA A 90 12.62 -5.05 11.87
N HIS A 91 11.90 -5.54 10.85
CA HIS A 91 11.97 -6.94 10.40
C HIS A 91 13.38 -7.35 10.00
N PHE A 92 14.02 -6.59 9.11
CA PHE A 92 15.38 -6.94 8.64
C PHE A 92 16.46 -6.76 9.73
N SER A 93 16.17 -6.04 10.82
CA SER A 93 17.06 -5.97 11.97
C SER A 93 16.96 -7.21 12.87
N ASP A 94 15.76 -7.80 12.97
CA ASP A 94 15.51 -9.02 13.74
C ASP A 94 14.28 -9.75 13.17
N ARG A 95 14.55 -10.69 12.25
CA ARG A 95 13.52 -11.43 11.50
C ARG A 95 12.73 -12.39 12.38
N SER A 96 13.16 -12.63 13.63
CA SER A 96 12.42 -13.49 14.57
C SER A 96 11.21 -12.80 15.20
N ARG A 97 11.09 -11.47 15.07
CA ARG A 97 10.07 -10.67 15.76
C ARG A 97 8.74 -10.57 15.02
N VAL A 98 8.74 -10.74 13.70
CA VAL A 98 7.55 -10.55 12.87
C VAL A 98 7.26 -11.84 12.13
N ALA A 99 6.27 -12.60 12.63
CA ALA A 99 5.94 -13.92 12.09
C ALA A 99 5.30 -13.87 10.69
N TYR A 100 4.62 -12.77 10.35
CA TYR A 100 3.80 -12.66 9.13
C TYR A 100 4.25 -11.51 8.22
N PHE A 101 5.55 -11.21 8.18
CA PHE A 101 6.09 -10.09 7.41
C PHE A 101 5.67 -10.12 5.93
N THR A 102 5.85 -11.26 5.25
CA THR A 102 5.49 -11.46 3.85
C THR A 102 4.01 -11.15 3.60
N HIS A 103 3.12 -11.69 4.44
CA HIS A 103 1.67 -11.50 4.33
C HIS A 103 1.26 -10.04 4.55
N HIS A 104 1.83 -9.37 5.56
CA HIS A 104 1.57 -7.94 5.79
C HIS A 104 2.10 -7.07 4.64
N MET A 105 3.24 -7.41 4.05
CA MET A 105 3.79 -6.65 2.93
C MET A 105 2.93 -6.82 1.65
N ILE A 106 2.40 -8.02 1.40
CA ILE A 106 1.39 -8.24 0.34
C ILE A 106 0.13 -7.41 0.61
N THR A 107 -0.34 -7.38 1.86
CA THR A 107 -1.49 -6.55 2.27
C THR A 107 -1.25 -5.08 1.95
N ILE A 108 -0.06 -4.55 2.23
CA ILE A 108 0.33 -3.16 1.94
C ILE A 108 0.30 -2.89 0.42
N VAL A 109 0.83 -3.81 -0.39
CA VAL A 109 0.79 -3.73 -1.87
C VAL A 109 -0.65 -3.65 -2.36
N ASN A 110 -1.50 -4.57 -1.90
CA ASN A 110 -2.91 -4.66 -2.27
C ASN A 110 -3.70 -3.42 -1.83
N ASN A 111 -3.45 -2.93 -0.61
CA ASN A 111 -4.04 -1.70 -0.09
C ASN A 111 -3.67 -0.48 -0.95
N CYS A 112 -2.40 -0.35 -1.36
CA CYS A 112 -1.97 0.74 -2.23
C CYS A 112 -2.66 0.70 -3.60
N GLU A 113 -2.84 -0.49 -4.18
CA GLU A 113 -3.59 -0.65 -5.44
C GLU A 113 -5.07 -0.28 -5.26
N GLN A 114 -5.68 -0.70 -4.15
CA GLN A 114 -7.06 -0.35 -3.82
C GLN A 114 -7.24 1.16 -3.60
N MET A 115 -6.28 1.84 -2.96
CA MET A 115 -6.27 3.29 -2.80
C MET A 115 -6.28 4.02 -4.14
N VAL A 116 -5.44 3.60 -5.09
CA VAL A 116 -5.39 4.15 -6.45
C VAL A 116 -6.74 3.95 -7.15
N ARG A 117 -7.31 2.74 -7.08
CA ARG A 117 -8.59 2.41 -7.71
C ARG A 117 -9.74 3.25 -7.14
N LEU A 118 -9.82 3.38 -5.82
CA LEU A 118 -10.86 4.18 -5.15
C LEU A 118 -10.70 5.68 -5.43
N ALA A 119 -9.46 6.18 -5.52
CA ALA A 119 -9.18 7.56 -5.92
C ALA A 119 -9.71 7.85 -7.33
N GLN A 120 -9.43 6.98 -8.30
CA GLN A 120 -9.89 7.12 -9.69
C GLN A 120 -11.41 7.04 -9.80
N GLN A 121 -12.06 6.14 -9.05
CA GLN A 121 -13.53 6.07 -9.00
C GLN A 121 -14.13 7.35 -8.43
N THR A 122 -13.54 7.89 -7.36
CA THR A 122 -13.98 9.15 -6.74
C THR A 122 -13.83 10.31 -7.71
N GLN A 123 -12.68 10.40 -8.40
CA GLN A 123 -12.45 11.40 -9.44
C GLN A 123 -13.51 11.31 -10.54
N THR A 124 -13.71 10.12 -11.13
CA THR A 124 -14.69 9.90 -12.20
C THR A 124 -16.10 10.35 -11.82
N ARG A 125 -16.50 10.14 -10.55
CA ARG A 125 -17.83 10.48 -10.05
C ARG A 125 -18.00 11.96 -9.69
N ARG A 126 -16.95 12.59 -9.14
CA ARG A 126 -17.04 13.89 -8.46
C ARG A 126 -16.39 15.03 -9.22
N TRP A 127 -15.56 14.76 -10.23
CA TRP A 127 -14.91 15.81 -11.00
C TRP A 127 -15.93 16.58 -11.86
N PRO A 128 -15.86 17.92 -11.92
CA PRO A 128 -16.70 18.69 -12.82
C PRO A 128 -16.47 18.25 -14.28
N ALA A 129 -17.53 18.15 -15.06
CA ALA A 129 -17.43 17.82 -16.49
C ALA A 129 -16.42 18.76 -17.18
N ALA A 130 -15.44 18.16 -17.86
CA ALA A 130 -14.35 18.85 -18.54
C ALA A 130 -14.90 19.76 -19.64
N THR A 131 -15.12 21.02 -19.30
CA THR A 131 -15.30 22.09 -20.29
C THR A 131 -13.92 22.70 -20.53
N PRO A 132 -13.58 23.14 -21.76
CA PRO A 132 -12.27 23.74 -22.06
C PRO A 132 -11.91 24.92 -21.13
N ALA A 133 -12.93 25.63 -20.62
CA ALA A 133 -12.79 26.72 -19.65
C ALA A 133 -12.66 26.30 -18.17
N LYS A 134 -12.72 24.99 -17.87
CA LYS A 134 -12.69 24.39 -16.53
C LYS A 134 -11.65 23.27 -16.39
N HIS A 135 -10.58 23.31 -17.19
CA HIS A 135 -9.39 22.55 -16.80
C HIS A 135 -8.84 23.18 -15.51
N HIS A 136 -8.54 22.34 -14.53
CA HIS A 136 -7.98 22.78 -13.26
C HIS A 136 -6.58 22.17 -13.08
N PRO A 137 -5.55 22.70 -13.77
CA PRO A 137 -4.20 22.12 -13.72
C PRO A 137 -3.61 21.94 -12.32
N PRO A 138 -3.90 22.81 -11.31
CA PRO A 138 -3.49 22.53 -9.94
C PRO A 138 -4.18 21.30 -9.33
N ALA A 139 -5.46 21.10 -9.63
CA ALA A 139 -6.24 19.98 -9.11
C ALA A 139 -5.80 18.65 -9.73
N GLU A 140 -5.57 18.64 -11.04
CA GLU A 140 -5.01 17.49 -11.77
C GLU A 140 -3.65 17.09 -11.20
N ARG A 141 -2.74 18.05 -11.00
CA ARG A 141 -1.44 17.78 -10.37
C ARG A 141 -1.54 17.24 -8.94
N SER A 142 -2.46 17.76 -8.12
CA SER A 142 -2.68 17.22 -6.78
C SER A 142 -3.19 15.78 -6.83
N PHE A 143 -4.05 15.46 -7.80
CA PHE A 143 -4.56 14.11 -7.99
C PHE A 143 -3.49 13.15 -8.53
N ASP A 144 -2.68 13.57 -9.50
CA ASP A 144 -1.56 12.78 -10.01
C ASP A 144 -0.56 12.48 -8.89
N ARG A 145 -0.28 13.47 -8.03
CA ARG A 145 0.56 13.28 -6.84
C ARG A 145 -0.02 12.25 -5.89
N LEU A 146 -1.33 12.29 -5.64
CA LEU A 146 -2.02 11.29 -4.82
C LEU A 146 -1.81 9.88 -5.39
N LEU A 147 -2.05 9.70 -6.70
CA LEU A 147 -1.85 8.40 -7.35
C LEU A 147 -0.39 7.94 -7.26
N GLN A 148 0.54 8.84 -7.55
CA GLN A 148 1.97 8.56 -7.53
C GLN A 148 2.43 8.15 -6.12
N THR A 149 1.95 8.79 -5.06
CA THR A 149 2.30 8.43 -3.67
C THR A 149 2.02 6.94 -3.38
N PHE A 150 0.83 6.44 -3.75
CA PHE A 150 0.49 5.03 -3.50
C PHE A 150 1.12 4.07 -4.51
N GLN A 151 1.28 4.47 -5.77
CA GLN A 151 1.98 3.65 -6.77
C GLN A 151 3.45 3.44 -6.42
N THR A 152 4.15 4.50 -6.00
CA THR A 152 5.54 4.41 -5.55
C THR A 152 5.65 3.54 -4.30
N LEU A 153 4.75 3.70 -3.32
CA LEU A 153 4.78 2.84 -2.13
C LEU A 153 4.50 1.37 -2.47
N ARG A 154 3.53 1.09 -3.37
CA ARG A 154 3.27 -0.26 -3.87
C ARG A 154 4.52 -0.90 -4.45
N ASP A 155 5.21 -0.17 -5.33
CA ASP A 155 6.40 -0.68 -6.02
C ASP A 155 7.56 -0.90 -5.04
N GLU A 156 7.72 -0.03 -4.03
CA GLU A 156 8.68 -0.21 -2.95
C GLU A 156 8.35 -1.42 -2.07
N ALA A 157 7.08 -1.59 -1.68
CA ALA A 157 6.63 -2.73 -0.87
C ALA A 157 6.83 -4.06 -1.61
N ALA A 158 6.50 -4.11 -2.91
CA ALA A 158 6.77 -5.25 -3.76
C ALA A 158 8.28 -5.53 -3.86
N ARG A 159 9.12 -4.49 -3.89
CA ARG A 159 10.57 -4.67 -3.86
C ARG A 159 11.05 -5.24 -2.52
N PHE A 160 10.46 -4.86 -1.40
CA PHE A 160 10.83 -5.41 -0.08
C PHE A 160 10.53 -6.91 0.04
N LEU A 161 9.47 -7.41 -0.59
CA LEU A 161 9.20 -8.85 -0.70
C LEU A 161 10.34 -9.56 -1.45
N LEU A 162 10.79 -9.00 -2.57
CA LEU A 162 11.90 -9.56 -3.34
C LEU A 162 13.22 -9.51 -2.56
N ASP A 163 13.46 -8.43 -1.82
CA ASP A 163 14.67 -8.30 -1.00
C ASP A 163 14.69 -9.34 0.14
N GLU A 164 13.53 -9.72 0.69
CA GLU A 164 13.43 -10.82 1.67
C GLU A 164 13.81 -12.16 1.04
N ALA A 165 13.20 -12.49 -0.10
CA ALA A 165 13.50 -13.73 -0.82
C ALA A 165 14.97 -13.79 -1.26
N PHE A 166 15.55 -12.69 -1.75
CA PHE A 166 16.95 -12.67 -2.16
C PHE A 166 17.92 -12.80 -1.00
N LEU A 167 17.58 -12.30 0.19
CA LEU A 167 18.41 -12.47 1.38
C LEU A 167 18.53 -13.95 1.77
N ASP A 168 17.45 -14.72 1.66
CA ASP A 168 17.46 -16.17 1.93
C ASP A 168 18.20 -16.98 0.87
N LEU A 169 18.32 -16.44 -0.34
CA LEU A 169 18.97 -17.11 -1.47
C LEU A 169 20.44 -16.74 -1.64
N GLU A 170 20.93 -15.69 -0.97
CA GLU A 170 22.27 -15.11 -1.19
C GLU A 170 23.37 -16.16 -1.00
N GLU A 171 23.33 -16.93 0.09
CA GLU A 171 24.34 -17.97 0.34
C GLU A 171 24.31 -19.12 -0.68
N HIS A 172 23.14 -19.40 -1.25
CA HIS A 172 22.99 -20.44 -2.27
C HIS A 172 23.44 -19.93 -3.65
N PHE A 173 23.27 -18.64 -3.93
CA PHE A 173 23.84 -18.02 -5.12
C PHE A 173 25.37 -17.98 -5.08
N ASP A 174 25.97 -17.74 -3.91
CA ASP A 174 27.43 -17.77 -3.73
C ASP A 174 28.05 -19.15 -3.99
N ASP A 175 27.27 -20.21 -3.81
CA ASP A 175 27.70 -21.58 -4.12
C ASP A 175 27.64 -21.90 -5.62
N LEU A 176 26.94 -21.10 -6.44
CA LEU A 176 26.92 -21.25 -7.90
C LEU A 176 28.27 -20.89 -8.53
N PHE A 177 28.59 -21.52 -9.67
CA PHE A 177 29.88 -21.37 -10.36
C PHE A 177 31.11 -21.75 -9.51
N THR A 178 30.91 -22.43 -8.38
CA THR A 178 31.97 -23.00 -7.55
C THR A 178 32.15 -24.51 -7.78
N THR A 179 33.18 -25.10 -7.18
CA THR A 179 33.35 -26.57 -7.20
C THR A 179 32.18 -27.29 -6.55
N LYS A 180 31.51 -26.70 -5.55
CA LYS A 180 30.33 -27.32 -4.92
C LYS A 180 29.24 -27.59 -5.95
N TRP A 181 28.92 -26.60 -6.79
CA TRP A 181 27.91 -26.73 -7.84
C TRP A 181 28.29 -27.76 -8.90
N MET A 182 29.57 -27.87 -9.27
CA MET A 182 30.02 -28.92 -10.20
C MET A 182 29.83 -30.33 -9.64
N THR A 183 29.78 -30.48 -8.31
CA THR A 183 29.66 -31.78 -7.63
C THR A 183 28.28 -32.08 -7.06
N SER A 184 27.37 -31.10 -7.05
CA SER A 184 26.07 -31.21 -6.39
C SER A 184 25.04 -30.25 -6.99
N THR A 185 23.81 -30.73 -7.18
CA THR A 185 22.66 -29.92 -7.59
C THR A 185 21.99 -29.20 -6.42
N ILE A 186 22.36 -29.53 -5.18
CA ILE A 186 21.72 -29.02 -3.95
C ILE A 186 21.56 -27.49 -3.93
N PRO A 187 22.56 -26.66 -4.32
CA PRO A 187 22.37 -25.21 -4.34
C PRO A 187 21.24 -24.77 -5.25
N VAL A 188 21.12 -25.37 -6.45
CA VAL A 188 20.06 -25.06 -7.42
C VAL A 188 18.71 -25.58 -6.93
N ASP A 189 18.67 -26.82 -6.42
CA ASP A 189 17.43 -27.43 -5.92
C ASP A 189 16.86 -26.60 -4.75
N THR A 190 17.73 -26.13 -3.85
CA THR A 190 17.33 -25.27 -2.72
C THR A 190 16.82 -23.91 -3.21
N ILE A 191 17.49 -23.28 -4.17
CA ILE A 191 17.00 -22.03 -4.77
C ILE A 191 15.60 -22.20 -5.37
N CYS A 192 15.38 -23.29 -6.11
CA CYS A 192 14.08 -23.57 -6.73
C CYS A 192 12.97 -23.75 -5.68
N VAL A 193 13.21 -24.58 -4.66
CA VAL A 193 12.22 -24.84 -3.60
C VAL A 193 11.91 -23.56 -2.80
N THR A 194 12.94 -22.80 -2.40
CA THR A 194 12.73 -21.54 -1.67
C THR A 194 11.93 -20.54 -2.50
N LEU A 195 12.20 -20.40 -3.80
CA LEU A 195 11.40 -19.54 -4.68
C LEU A 195 9.97 -20.06 -4.86
N GLU A 196 9.78 -21.37 -4.97
CA GLU A 196 8.45 -21.98 -5.04
C GLU A 196 7.63 -21.67 -3.78
N ASP A 197 8.23 -21.73 -2.59
CA ASP A 197 7.57 -21.38 -1.33
C ASP A 197 7.15 -19.90 -1.31
N TYR A 198 8.06 -18.97 -1.64
CA TYR A 198 7.72 -17.54 -1.73
C TYR A 198 6.64 -17.25 -2.79
N PHE A 199 6.70 -17.89 -3.95
CA PHE A 199 5.70 -17.69 -4.99
C PHE A 199 4.33 -18.28 -4.63
N GLN A 200 4.27 -19.33 -3.80
CA GLN A 200 3.02 -19.82 -3.25
C GLN A 200 2.40 -18.78 -2.31
N ASP A 201 3.21 -18.12 -1.47
CA ASP A 201 2.74 -17.06 -0.57
C ASP A 201 2.24 -15.81 -1.33
N TYR A 202 2.76 -15.55 -2.54
CA TYR A 202 2.38 -14.38 -3.36
C TYR A 202 1.10 -14.56 -4.19
N ASN A 203 0.65 -15.79 -4.41
CA ASN A 203 -0.52 -16.12 -5.26
C ASN A 203 -1.85 -16.04 -4.50
#